data_AF-A0A378N8Z0-F1
#
_entry.id   AF-A0A378N8Z0-F1
#
_cell.length_a   1.000
_cell.length_b   1.000
_cell.length_c   1.000
_cell.angle_alpha   90.00
_cell.angle_beta   90.00
_cell.angle_gamma   90.00
#
_symmetry.space_group_name_H-M   'P 1'
#
loop_
_entity.id
_entity.type
_entity.pdbx_description
1 polymer ?
#
loop_
_entity_poly.entity_id
_entity_poly.type
_entity_poly.pdbx_seq_one_letter_code
_entity_poly.pdbx_strand_id
1 'polypeptide(L)'
;MRELKGPQFLHIRTKKGKGYTPAENDPIGYHGVPKFDPTAAELPKSKAAPTYSNIFGDWLCEMAERDPKLSALRRQCVKARNGRIFQTFP
;
A
#
# COMPACT_ATOMS: atom_id res chain seq x y z
N MET A 1 -12.84 5.52 31.72
CA MET A 1 -11.83 4.55 31.24
C MET A 1 -10.88 4.08 32.34
N ARG A 2 -10.27 4.97 33.13
CA ARG A 2 -9.32 4.55 34.19
C ARG A 2 -9.92 3.74 35.34
N GLU A 3 -11.24 3.76 35.52
CA GLU A 3 -11.93 3.11 36.65
C GLU A 3 -12.76 1.86 36.25
N LEU A 4 -12.76 1.47 34.97
CA LEU A 4 -13.54 0.33 34.49
C LEU A 4 -12.70 -0.96 34.50
N LYS A 5 -13.24 -2.05 35.06
CA LYS A 5 -12.60 -3.38 35.10
C LYS A 5 -12.87 -4.16 33.81
N GLY A 6 -11.86 -4.90 33.34
CA GLY A 6 -11.93 -5.71 32.12
C GLY A 6 -11.37 -5.00 30.88
N PRO A 7 -11.25 -5.70 29.72
CA PRO A 7 -10.75 -5.11 28.49
C PRO A 7 -11.72 -4.05 27.97
N GLN A 8 -11.20 -2.85 27.75
CA GLN A 8 -11.97 -1.73 27.24
C GLN A 8 -11.65 -1.51 25.76
N PHE A 9 -12.68 -1.49 24.93
CA PHE A 9 -12.57 -1.18 23.52
C PHE A 9 -13.09 0.23 23.26
N LEU A 10 -12.24 1.08 22.67
CA LEU A 10 -12.60 2.42 22.25
C LEU A 10 -12.44 2.51 20.73
N HIS A 11 -13.56 2.51 20.02
CA HIS A 11 -13.56 2.68 18.58
C HIS A 11 -13.64 4.18 18.25
N ILE A 12 -12.52 4.73 17.78
CA ILE A 12 -12.46 6.10 17.29
C ILE A 12 -12.39 6.07 15.77
N ARG A 13 -13.27 6.83 15.11
CA ARG A 13 -13.19 7.05 13.67
C ARG A 13 -12.36 8.30 13.40
N THR A 14 -11.18 8.14 12.82
CA THR A 14 -10.37 9.26 12.33
C THR A 14 -10.44 9.36 10.80
N LYS A 15 -10.08 10.53 10.26
CA LYS A 15 -9.88 10.73 8.82
C LYS A 15 -8.37 10.80 8.56
N LYS A 16 -7.86 9.91 7.70
CA LYS A 16 -6.44 9.92 7.31
C LYS A 16 -6.13 11.22 6.57
N GLY A 17 -5.04 11.90 6.94
CA GLY A 17 -4.66 13.19 6.38
C GLY A 17 -5.42 14.41 6.93
N LYS A 18 -6.26 14.25 7.97
CA LYS A 18 -7.08 15.36 8.51
C LYS A 18 -6.24 16.60 8.80
N GLY A 19 -6.62 17.75 8.21
CA GLY A 19 -5.93 19.03 8.38
C GLY A 19 -4.97 19.38 7.24
N TYR A 20 -4.75 18.48 6.28
CA TYR A 20 -3.99 18.75 5.06
C TYR A 20 -4.76 18.24 3.83
N THR A 21 -5.45 19.14 3.14
CA THR A 21 -6.35 18.83 2.01
C THR A 21 -5.75 17.88 0.97
N PRO A 22 -4.47 18.00 0.55
CA PRO A 22 -3.87 17.04 -0.37
C PRO A 22 -3.81 15.61 0.17
N ALA A 23 -3.49 15.42 1.46
CA ALA A 23 -3.46 14.09 2.09
C ALA A 23 -4.86 13.55 2.43
N GLU A 24 -5.86 14.43 2.63
CA GLU A 24 -7.25 13.99 2.77
C GLU A 24 -7.80 13.45 1.44
N ASN A 25 -7.38 14.04 0.31
CA ASN A 25 -7.80 13.65 -1.04
C ASN A 25 -7.05 12.42 -1.56
N ASP A 26 -5.77 12.25 -1.21
CA ASP A 26 -4.99 11.05 -1.55
C ASP A 26 -4.38 10.39 -0.28
N PRO A 27 -5.19 9.72 0.54
CA PRO A 27 -4.72 9.08 1.77
C PRO A 27 -3.74 7.91 1.52
N ILE A 28 -3.65 7.41 0.29
CA ILE A 28 -2.75 6.30 -0.08
C ILE A 28 -1.39 6.86 -0.48
N GLY A 29 -1.36 7.85 -1.38
CA GLY A 29 -0.12 8.50 -1.81
C GLY A 29 0.64 9.14 -0.67
N TYR A 30 -0.07 9.74 0.29
CA TYR A 30 0.54 10.38 1.48
C TYR A 30 0.87 9.41 2.62
N HIS A 31 0.74 8.08 2.44
CA HIS A 31 0.99 7.11 3.51
C HIS A 31 2.48 6.96 3.88
N GLY A 32 3.40 7.33 2.98
CA GLY A 32 4.84 7.14 3.17
C GLY A 32 5.63 8.00 2.19
N VAL A 33 5.49 9.31 2.30
CA VAL A 33 6.15 10.28 1.41
C VAL A 33 7.54 10.67 1.94
N PRO A 34 8.54 10.85 1.07
CA PRO A 34 9.84 11.40 1.47
C PRO A 34 9.67 12.83 1.97
N LYS A 35 10.70 13.40 2.63
CA LYS A 35 10.69 14.80 3.07
C LYS A 35 10.24 15.71 1.91
N PHE A 36 9.11 16.38 2.09
CA PHE A 36 8.49 17.24 1.10
C PHE A 36 8.15 18.58 1.75
N ASP A 37 8.02 19.62 0.93
CA ASP A 37 7.55 20.93 1.37
C ASP A 37 6.01 20.93 1.36
N PRO A 38 5.32 21.13 2.50
CA PRO A 38 3.87 21.18 2.56
C PRO A 38 3.24 22.30 1.75
N THR A 39 4.02 23.36 1.44
CA THR A 39 3.58 24.51 0.63
C THR A 39 3.73 24.27 -0.87
N ALA A 40 4.54 23.28 -1.27
CA ALA A 40 4.66 22.88 -2.66
C ALA A 40 3.42 22.09 -3.09
N ALA A 41 2.97 22.34 -4.32
CA ALA A 41 1.76 21.72 -4.87
C ALA A 41 1.91 20.21 -5.13
N GLU A 42 3.14 19.69 -5.24
CA GLU A 42 3.40 18.31 -5.63
C GLU A 42 4.54 17.67 -4.83
N LEU A 43 4.41 16.36 -4.60
CA LEU A 43 5.45 15.53 -4.00
C LEU A 43 6.61 15.34 -5.00
N PRO A 44 7.87 15.36 -4.53
CA PRO A 44 9.02 15.16 -5.40
C PRO A 44 8.98 13.76 -6.03
N LYS A 45 8.94 13.71 -7.37
CA LYS A 45 9.02 12.45 -8.13
C LYS A 45 10.45 11.90 -8.04
N SER A 46 10.68 10.84 -7.26
CA SER A 46 11.95 10.13 -7.34
C SER A 46 12.01 9.35 -8.66
N LYS A 47 13.00 9.62 -9.51
CA LYS A 47 13.38 8.70 -10.59
C LYS A 47 14.01 7.47 -9.94
N ALA A 48 13.20 6.46 -9.67
CA ALA A 48 13.66 5.24 -9.02
C ALA A 48 13.94 4.15 -10.05
N ALA A 49 15.16 3.62 -10.03
CA ALA A 49 15.46 2.31 -10.59
C ALA A 49 14.44 1.27 -10.06
N PRO A 50 14.15 0.19 -10.80
CA PRO A 50 13.23 -0.84 -10.33
C PRO A 50 13.69 -1.37 -8.97
N THR A 51 12.78 -1.39 -8.00
CA THR A 51 13.06 -1.94 -6.68
C THR A 51 13.19 -3.46 -6.78
N TYR A 52 13.92 -4.07 -5.84
CA TYR A 52 14.01 -5.53 -5.75
C TYR A 52 12.63 -6.20 -5.73
N SER A 53 11.67 -5.60 -5.00
CA SER A 53 10.28 -6.09 -4.94
C SER A 53 9.58 -6.08 -6.31
N ASN A 54 9.87 -5.11 -7.17
CA ASN A 54 9.34 -5.08 -8.53
C ASN A 54 9.95 -6.20 -9.37
N ILE A 55 11.29 -6.34 -9.33
CA ILE A 55 12.01 -7.38 -10.07
C ILE A 55 11.55 -8.78 -9.64
N PHE A 56 11.42 -9.00 -8.33
CA PHE A 56 10.91 -10.25 -7.77
C PHE A 56 9.45 -10.50 -8.16
N GLY A 57 8.61 -9.46 -8.18
CA GLY A 57 7.22 -9.57 -8.61
C GLY A 57 7.09 -9.97 -10.08
N ASP A 58 7.89 -9.36 -10.96
CA ASP A 58 7.92 -9.67 -12.39
C ASP A 58 8.42 -11.10 -12.63
N TRP A 59 9.50 -11.50 -11.96
CA TRP A 59 10.01 -12.88 -12.00
C TRP A 59 8.98 -13.90 -11.52
N LEU A 60 8.24 -13.58 -10.44
CA LEU A 60 7.20 -14.46 -9.91
C LEU A 60 6.05 -14.64 -10.90
N CYS A 61 5.65 -13.59 -11.63
CA CYS A 61 4.68 -13.68 -12.71
C CYS A 61 5.17 -14.59 -13.84
N GLU A 62 6.43 -14.43 -14.27
CA GLU A 62 7.01 -15.26 -15.33
C GLU A 62 7.11 -16.74 -14.93
N MET A 63 7.40 -17.04 -13.66
CA MET A 63 7.44 -18.42 -13.17
C MET A 63 6.04 -19.03 -13.06
N ALA A 64 5.04 -18.25 -12.69
CA ALA A 64 3.65 -18.71 -12.61
C ALA A 64 3.06 -19.04 -14.00
N GLU A 65 3.52 -18.39 -15.06
CA GLU A 65 3.14 -18.73 -16.44
C GLU A 65 3.75 -20.07 -16.90
N ARG A 66 4.89 -20.48 -16.31
CA ARG A 66 5.62 -21.70 -16.71
C ARG A 66 5.28 -22.92 -15.88
N ASP A 67 4.97 -22.74 -14.59
CA ASP A 67 4.66 -23.85 -13.68
C ASP A 67 3.22 -23.73 -13.12
N PRO A 68 2.27 -24.56 -13.58
CA PRO A 68 0.89 -24.54 -13.09
C PRO A 68 0.75 -25.01 -11.63
N LYS A 69 1.80 -25.53 -10.99
CA LYS A 69 1.81 -25.89 -9.56
C LYS A 69 2.22 -24.72 -8.67
N LEU A 70 2.76 -23.63 -9.22
CA LEU A 70 3.22 -22.49 -8.45
C LEU A 70 2.03 -21.62 -8.02
N SER A 71 1.84 -21.48 -6.70
CA SER A 71 0.81 -20.61 -6.11
C SER A 71 1.44 -19.62 -5.14
N ALA A 72 1.18 -18.33 -5.32
CA ALA A 72 1.68 -17.27 -4.45
C ALA A 72 0.60 -16.83 -3.44
N LEU A 73 0.90 -16.95 -2.14
CA LEU A 73 0.05 -16.43 -1.07
C LEU A 73 0.61 -15.09 -0.58
N ARG A 74 -0.13 -14.00 -0.80
CA ARG A 74 0.21 -12.65 -0.29
C ARG A 74 -0.92 -12.12 0.58
N ARG A 75 -0.60 -11.54 1.74
CA ARG A 75 -1.56 -10.70 2.49
C ARG A 75 -1.81 -9.41 1.70
N GLN A 76 -3.01 -9.29 1.14
CA GLN A 76 -3.58 -8.09 0.52
C GLN A 76 -2.85 -7.64 -0.76
N CYS A 77 -3.43 -8.00 -1.91
CA CYS A 77 -2.93 -7.65 -3.23
C CYS A 77 -3.35 -6.20 -3.56
N VAL A 78 -2.40 -5.26 -3.59
CA VAL A 78 -2.64 -3.92 -4.15
C VAL A 78 -1.90 -3.83 -5.47
N LYS A 79 -2.67 -3.79 -6.56
CA LYS A 79 -2.31 -3.56 -7.97
C LYS A 79 -0.96 -4.13 -8.41
N ALA A 80 -1.00 -5.27 -9.10
CA ALA A 80 0.07 -5.64 -10.02
C ALA A 80 0.25 -4.51 -11.07
N ARG A 81 1.50 -4.08 -11.28
CA ARG A 81 1.85 -3.21 -12.40
C ARG A 81 1.51 -3.97 -13.70
N ASN A 82 0.99 -3.26 -14.71
CA ASN A 82 0.55 -3.81 -16.01
C ASN A 82 -0.69 -4.74 -16.01
N GLY A 83 -1.55 -4.70 -15.00
CA GLY A 83 -2.87 -5.34 -15.08
C GLY A 83 -2.87 -6.87 -15.09
N ARG A 84 -1.71 -7.51 -14.83
CA ARG A 84 -1.62 -8.96 -14.68
C ARG A 84 -2.04 -9.35 -13.27
N ILE A 85 -3.31 -9.66 -13.12
CA ILE A 85 -3.91 -10.08 -11.85
C ILE A 85 -3.49 -11.52 -11.58
N PHE A 86 -2.76 -11.75 -10.50
CA PHE A 86 -2.78 -13.06 -9.82
C PHE A 86 -4.22 -13.30 -9.41
N GLN A 87 -4.81 -14.38 -9.92
CA GLN A 87 -6.16 -14.83 -9.58
C GLN A 87 -6.39 -14.61 -8.08
N THR A 88 -7.32 -13.73 -7.74
CA THR A 88 -7.84 -13.67 -6.38
C THR A 88 -8.51 -15.01 -6.14
N PHE A 89 -7.86 -15.88 -5.37
CA PHE A 89 -8.57 -16.99 -4.75
C PHE A 89 -9.73 -16.38 -3.94
N PRO A 90 -10.96 -16.89 -4.07
CA PRO A 90 -12.12 -16.41 -3.33
C PRO A 90 -11.92 -16.48 -1.82
#